data_AF-A0A377A2Z9-F1
#
_entry.id   AF-A0A377A2Z9-F1
#
_cell.length_a   1.000
_cell.length_b   1.000
_cell.length_c   1.000
_cell.angle_alpha   90.00
_cell.angle_beta   90.00
_cell.angle_gamma   90.00
#
_symmetry.space_group_name_H-M   'P 1'
#
loop_
_entity.id
_entity.type
_entity.pdbx_description
1 polymer ?
#
loop_
_entity_poly.entity_id
_entity_poly.type
_entity_poly.pdbx_seq_one_letter_code
_entity_poly.pdbx_strand_id
1 'polypeptide(L)'
;MKNDIGQRLREERERLGLSQVAMSDIGGVKKLTQLRYEKGDSFPDAAYLAALSRFGLDVQYVVLGIHSPETYNDDEQELITRFRAASLDVKNAVIGALKGAISEKETQPSGRELNISGGNNRIAGRDYNETRAGDSREVTWPSTQTVQTIALLGVIFTKRIFR
;
A
#
# COMPACT_ATOMS: atom_id res chain seq x y z
N MET A 1 -20.58 -0.57 -16.10
CA MET A 1 -20.36 -0.30 -17.55
C MET A 1 -19.67 -1.50 -18.14
N LYS A 2 -20.20 -2.07 -19.24
CA LYS A 2 -19.48 -3.09 -20.02
C LYS A 2 -18.37 -2.35 -20.78
N ASN A 3 -17.11 -2.59 -20.41
CA ASN A 3 -15.98 -2.01 -21.13
C ASN A 3 -15.80 -2.83 -22.42
N ASP A 4 -16.31 -2.30 -23.53
CA ASP A 4 -16.31 -2.97 -24.84
C ASP A 4 -14.95 -2.77 -25.56
N ILE A 5 -14.60 -3.69 -26.47
CA ILE A 5 -13.34 -3.65 -27.22
C ILE A 5 -13.17 -2.30 -27.93
N GLY A 6 -14.24 -1.73 -28.48
CA GLY A 6 -14.21 -0.44 -29.15
C GLY A 6 -13.79 0.71 -28.23
N GLN A 7 -14.26 0.70 -26.97
CA GLN A 7 -13.88 1.70 -25.98
C GLN A 7 -12.40 1.59 -25.64
N ARG A 8 -11.90 0.37 -25.38
CA ARG A 8 -10.47 0.16 -25.07
C ARG A 8 -9.55 0.49 -26.24
N LEU A 9 -9.98 0.21 -27.47
CA LEU A 9 -9.25 0.63 -28.67
C LEU A 9 -9.15 2.16 -28.77
N ARG A 10 -10.24 2.87 -28.43
CA ARG A 10 -10.25 4.33 -28.39
C ARG A 10 -9.33 4.88 -27.30
N GLU A 11 -9.37 4.31 -26.10
CA GLU A 11 -8.50 4.69 -24.98
C GLU A 11 -7.03 4.56 -25.37
N GLU A 12 -6.65 3.44 -25.99
CA GLU A 12 -5.29 3.23 -26.48
C GLU A 12 -4.90 4.19 -27.61
N ARG A 13 -5.83 4.49 -28.52
CA ARG A 13 -5.58 5.51 -29.56
C ARG A 13 -5.26 6.87 -28.93
N GLU A 14 -6.05 7.27 -27.93
CA GLU A 14 -5.88 8.54 -27.23
C GLU A 14 -4.59 8.53 -26.39
N ARG A 15 -4.23 7.41 -25.76
CA ARG A 15 -2.94 7.23 -25.07
C ARG A 15 -1.75 7.42 -26.00
N LEU A 16 -1.84 6.92 -27.22
CA LEU A 16 -0.80 7.07 -28.25
C LEU A 16 -0.82 8.45 -28.93
N GLY A 17 -1.76 9.34 -28.58
CA GLY A 17 -1.89 10.67 -29.20
C GLY A 17 -2.31 10.62 -30.68
N LEU A 18 -2.88 9.51 -31.14
CA LEU A 18 -3.23 9.32 -32.54
C LEU A 18 -4.62 9.86 -32.86
N SER A 19 -4.76 10.49 -34.03
CA SER A 19 -6.07 10.77 -34.61
C SER A 19 -6.70 9.48 -35.16
N GLN A 20 -8.03 9.46 -35.32
CA GLN A 20 -8.72 8.32 -35.95
C GLN A 20 -8.21 8.03 -37.38
N VAL A 21 -7.80 9.07 -38.11
CA VAL A 21 -7.24 8.93 -39.46
C VAL A 21 -5.85 8.31 -39.39
N ALA A 22 -4.98 8.83 -38.52
CA ALA A 22 -3.63 8.31 -38.36
C ALA A 22 -3.63 6.83 -37.94
N MET A 23 -4.49 6.46 -36.98
CA MET A 23 -4.62 5.06 -36.56
C MET A 23 -5.18 4.17 -37.69
N SER A 24 -6.17 4.65 -38.46
CA SER A 24 -6.69 3.90 -39.60
C SER A 24 -5.65 3.68 -40.69
N ASP A 25 -4.82 4.69 -40.95
CA ASP A 25 -3.76 4.62 -41.97
C ASP A 25 -2.69 3.59 -41.57
N ILE A 26 -2.28 3.57 -40.29
CA ILE A 26 -1.34 2.57 -39.76
C ILE A 26 -1.91 1.16 -39.89
N GLY A 27 -3.18 0.98 -39.54
CA GLY A 27 -3.84 -0.33 -39.62
C GLY A 27 -4.31 -0.71 -41.02
N GLY A 28 -4.05 0.12 -42.05
CA GLY A 28 -4.40 -0.19 -43.44
C GLY A 28 -5.91 -0.21 -43.73
N VAL A 29 -6.71 0.49 -42.92
CA VAL A 29 -8.17 0.58 -43.07
C VAL A 29 -8.62 2.01 -43.33
N LYS A 30 -9.88 2.17 -43.73
CA LYS A 30 -10.47 3.51 -43.90
C LYS A 30 -10.84 4.11 -42.54
N LYS A 31 -10.81 5.44 -42.42
CA LYS A 31 -11.31 6.18 -41.23
C LYS A 31 -12.68 5.71 -40.74
N LEU A 32 -13.62 5.44 -41.67
CA LEU A 32 -14.96 4.97 -41.31
C LEU A 32 -14.93 3.61 -40.61
N THR A 33 -13.99 2.73 -40.98
CA THR A 33 -13.78 1.43 -40.33
C THR A 33 -13.29 1.63 -38.90
N GLN A 34 -12.31 2.52 -38.68
CA GLN A 34 -11.86 2.86 -37.32
C GLN A 34 -12.99 3.43 -36.46
N LEU A 35 -13.84 4.30 -37.02
CA LEU A 35 -14.99 4.84 -36.31
C LEU A 35 -16.00 3.74 -35.91
N ARG A 36 -16.23 2.75 -36.78
CA ARG A 36 -17.09 1.60 -36.48
C ARG A 36 -16.51 0.73 -35.38
N TYR A 37 -15.19 0.51 -35.40
CA TYR A 37 -14.51 -0.21 -34.33
C TYR A 37 -14.67 0.48 -32.98
N GLU A 38 -14.43 1.79 -32.91
CA GLU A 38 -14.56 2.56 -31.66
C GLU A 38 -16.01 2.67 -31.15
N LYS A 39 -17.00 2.55 -32.04
CA LYS A 39 -18.42 2.51 -31.68
C LYS A 39 -18.91 1.12 -31.26
N GLY A 40 -18.16 0.06 -31.54
CA GLY A 40 -18.58 -1.33 -31.34
C GLY A 40 -19.51 -1.87 -32.44
N ASP A 41 -19.62 -1.17 -33.58
CA ASP A 41 -20.43 -1.64 -34.73
C ASP A 41 -19.76 -2.81 -35.46
N SER A 42 -18.45 -2.96 -35.31
CA SER A 42 -17.61 -4.01 -35.89
C SER A 42 -16.37 -4.19 -35.04
N PHE A 43 -15.65 -5.30 -35.20
CA PHE A 43 -14.44 -5.57 -34.42
C PHE A 43 -13.18 -5.51 -35.28
N PRO A 44 -12.07 -4.98 -34.76
CA PRO A 44 -10.77 -5.05 -35.43
C PRO A 44 -10.33 -6.52 -35.57
N ASP A 45 -9.73 -6.85 -36.71
CA ASP A 45 -9.13 -8.17 -36.90
C ASP A 45 -7.72 -8.25 -36.25
N ALA A 46 -7.17 -9.47 -36.19
CA ALA A 46 -5.86 -9.68 -35.60
C ALA A 46 -4.72 -9.02 -36.39
N ALA A 47 -4.85 -8.87 -37.72
CA ALA A 47 -3.83 -8.24 -38.56
C ALA A 47 -3.75 -6.73 -38.30
N TYR A 48 -4.90 -6.09 -38.12
CA TYR A 48 -5.04 -4.70 -37.72
C TYR A 48 -4.37 -4.42 -36.37
N LEU A 49 -4.67 -5.26 -35.36
CA LEU A 49 -4.09 -5.14 -34.03
C LEU A 49 -2.58 -5.39 -34.04
N ALA A 50 -2.10 -6.37 -34.82
CA ALA A 50 -0.68 -6.64 -34.98
C ALA A 50 0.07 -5.52 -35.72
N ALA A 51 -0.57 -4.84 -36.67
CA ALA A 51 0.03 -3.67 -37.32
C ALA A 51 0.21 -2.53 -36.30
N LEU A 52 -0.81 -2.27 -35.48
CA LEU A 52 -0.77 -1.22 -34.46
C LEU A 52 0.14 -1.54 -33.27
N SER A 53 0.33 -2.81 -32.91
CA SER A 53 1.22 -3.19 -31.79
C SER A 53 2.67 -2.75 -32.05
N ARG A 54 3.09 -2.73 -33.32
CA ARG A 54 4.40 -2.20 -33.75
C ARG A 54 4.58 -0.71 -33.48
N PHE A 55 3.47 0.00 -33.25
CA PHE A 55 3.42 1.43 -32.90
C PHE A 55 3.04 1.64 -31.43
N GLY A 56 3.16 0.60 -30.60
CA GLY A 56 2.97 0.69 -29.15
C GLY A 56 1.54 0.49 -28.67
N LEU A 57 0.62 0.02 -29.52
CA LEU A 57 -0.73 -0.37 -29.08
C LEU A 57 -0.66 -1.59 -28.15
N ASP A 58 -1.29 -1.49 -26.99
CA ASP A 58 -1.43 -2.61 -26.06
C ASP A 58 -2.59 -3.53 -26.49
N VAL A 59 -2.25 -4.54 -27.29
CA VAL A 59 -3.23 -5.52 -27.79
C VAL A 59 -3.87 -6.32 -26.64
N GLN A 60 -3.12 -6.59 -25.56
CA GLN A 60 -3.64 -7.32 -24.41
C GLN A 60 -4.73 -6.50 -23.72
N TYR A 61 -4.51 -5.20 -23.57
CA TYR A 61 -5.50 -4.29 -23.02
C TYR A 61 -6.74 -4.22 -23.92
N VAL A 62 -6.56 -4.00 -25.23
CA VAL A 62 -7.70 -3.90 -26.16
C VAL A 62 -8.59 -5.15 -26.10
N VAL A 63 -7.99 -6.33 -26.13
CA VAL A 63 -8.74 -7.60 -26.21
C VAL A 63 -9.27 -8.05 -24.85
N LEU A 64 -8.43 -8.03 -23.80
CA LEU A 64 -8.73 -8.63 -22.49
C LEU A 64 -9.11 -7.60 -21.42
N GLY A 65 -8.86 -6.31 -21.65
CA GLY A 65 -9.02 -5.27 -20.63
C GLY A 65 -7.96 -5.30 -19.54
N ILE A 66 -6.85 -6.00 -19.78
CA ILE A 66 -5.72 -6.12 -18.86
C ILE A 66 -4.52 -5.49 -19.55
N HIS A 67 -3.96 -4.44 -18.97
CA HIS A 67 -2.74 -3.82 -19.50
C HIS A 67 -1.60 -4.81 -19.52
N SER A 68 -0.91 -4.86 -20.64
CA SER A 68 0.32 -5.60 -20.79
C SER A 68 1.40 -5.01 -19.88
N PRO A 69 2.21 -5.88 -19.25
CA PRO A 69 3.40 -5.44 -18.54
C PRO A 69 4.38 -4.67 -19.44
N GLU A 70 4.32 -4.85 -20.76
CA GLU A 70 5.33 -4.43 -21.75
C GLU A 70 5.53 -2.89 -21.88
N THR A 71 4.76 -2.05 -21.16
CA THR A 71 5.05 -0.60 -21.06
C THR A 71 6.12 -0.29 -20.01
N TYR A 72 6.97 -1.27 -19.68
CA TYR A 72 8.10 -1.03 -18.80
C TYR A 72 9.17 -0.25 -19.54
N ASN A 73 9.62 0.85 -18.95
CA ASN A 73 10.80 1.55 -19.43
C ASN A 73 12.05 0.66 -19.32
N ASP A 74 13.15 1.04 -19.96
CA ASP A 74 14.37 0.22 -20.01
C ASP A 74 14.86 -0.19 -18.60
N ASP A 75 14.77 0.71 -17.61
CA ASP A 75 15.15 0.45 -16.22
C ASP A 75 14.24 -0.61 -15.56
N GLU A 76 12.93 -0.53 -15.79
CA GLU A 76 11.93 -1.49 -15.29
C GLU A 76 12.11 -2.86 -15.95
N GLN A 77 12.40 -2.90 -17.25
CA GLN A 77 12.69 -4.14 -17.97
C GLN A 77 13.96 -4.82 -17.43
N GLU A 78 15.02 -4.04 -17.18
CA GLU A 78 16.25 -4.53 -16.58
C GLU A 78 16.00 -5.06 -15.16
N LEU A 79 15.26 -4.31 -14.34
CA LEU A 79 14.89 -4.72 -12.99
C LEU A 79 14.13 -6.05 -13.00
N ILE A 80 13.13 -6.20 -13.85
CA ILE A 80 12.32 -7.43 -13.95
C ILE A 80 13.17 -8.60 -14.42
N THR A 81 14.03 -8.39 -15.40
CA THR A 81 14.93 -9.42 -15.93
C THR A 81 15.86 -9.94 -14.84
N ARG A 82 16.54 -9.03 -14.14
CA ARG A 82 17.44 -9.37 -13.02
C ARG A 82 16.67 -10.02 -11.86
N PHE A 83 15.51 -9.48 -11.51
CA PHE A 83 14.68 -10.00 -10.42
C PHE A 83 14.16 -11.41 -10.69
N ARG A 84 13.78 -11.74 -11.93
CA ARG A 84 13.33 -13.09 -12.30
C ARG A 84 14.45 -14.11 -12.17
N ALA A 85 15.67 -13.75 -12.59
CA ALA A 85 16.86 -14.61 -12.54
C ALA A 85 17.50 -14.74 -11.14
N ALA A 86 17.20 -13.83 -10.20
CA ALA A 86 17.80 -13.81 -8.87
C ALA A 86 17.35 -14.97 -7.96
N SER A 87 18.14 -15.26 -6.91
CA SER A 87 17.77 -16.21 -5.85
C SER A 87 16.67 -15.64 -4.94
N LEU A 88 16.01 -16.50 -4.16
CA LEU A 88 14.91 -16.09 -3.27
C LEU A 88 15.35 -15.02 -2.25
N ASP A 89 16.54 -15.17 -1.68
CA ASP A 89 17.09 -14.22 -0.71
C ASP A 89 17.30 -12.83 -1.32
N VAL A 90 17.79 -12.78 -2.55
CA VAL A 90 17.99 -11.52 -3.29
C VAL A 90 16.65 -10.88 -3.65
N LYS A 91 15.65 -11.67 -4.08
CA LYS A 91 14.30 -11.15 -4.34
C LYS A 91 13.68 -10.52 -3.09
N ASN A 92 13.83 -11.18 -1.94
CA ASN A 92 13.34 -10.67 -0.65
C ASN A 92 14.06 -9.37 -0.25
N ALA A 93 15.38 -9.31 -0.43
CA ALA A 93 16.17 -8.11 -0.16
C ALA A 93 15.75 -6.93 -1.04
N VAL A 94 15.58 -7.14 -2.35
CA VAL A 94 15.13 -6.10 -3.28
C VAL A 94 13.73 -5.58 -2.92
N ILE A 95 12.79 -6.47 -2.62
CA ILE A 95 11.44 -6.07 -2.16
C ILE A 95 11.51 -5.27 -0.86
N GLY A 96 12.35 -5.69 0.10
CA GLY A 96 12.55 -4.98 1.36
C GLY A 96 13.11 -3.57 1.16
N ALA A 97 14.14 -3.44 0.32
CA ALA A 97 14.76 -2.16 -0.01
C ALA A 97 13.77 -1.20 -0.70
N LEU A 98 13.03 -1.69 -1.70
CA LEU A 98 12.01 -0.90 -2.39
C LEU A 98 10.91 -0.44 -1.42
N LYS A 99 10.40 -1.33 -0.56
CA LYS A 99 9.39 -0.98 0.46
C LYS A 99 9.88 0.11 1.41
N GLY A 100 11.13 0.02 1.88
CA GLY A 100 11.73 1.04 2.74
C GLY A 100 11.83 2.39 2.06
N ALA A 101 12.30 2.43 0.81
CA ALA A 101 12.47 3.66 0.05
C ALA A 101 11.15 4.40 -0.26
N ILE A 102 10.04 3.68 -0.42
CA ILE A 102 8.72 4.29 -0.70
C ILE A 102 8.11 4.89 0.58
N SER A 103 8.43 4.34 1.76
CA SER A 103 7.88 4.79 3.05
C SER A 103 8.40 6.15 3.53
N GLU A 104 9.49 6.67 2.97
CA GLU A 104 10.07 7.97 3.37
C GLU A 104 9.41 9.17 2.65
N LYS A 105 8.56 8.93 1.64
CA LYS A 105 8.00 9.99 0.78
C LYS A 105 6.54 10.36 1.08
N GLU A 106 6.04 10.06 2.27
CA GLU A 106 4.78 10.61 2.79
C GLU A 106 5.05 11.81 3.73
N THR A 107 4.92 13.01 3.16
CA THR A 107 4.49 14.28 3.78
C THR A 107 5.03 14.62 5.18
N GLN A 108 6.13 15.38 5.21
CA GLN A 108 6.34 16.35 6.30
C GLN A 108 5.23 17.42 6.26
N PRO A 109 4.43 17.62 7.32
CA PRO A 109 3.76 18.89 7.48
C PRO A 109 4.79 19.93 7.92
N SER A 110 5.09 20.85 7.01
CA SER A 110 5.72 22.13 7.33
C SER A 110 4.94 22.83 8.45
N GLY A 111 5.63 23.19 9.53
CA GLY A 111 5.21 24.26 10.45
C GLY A 111 4.09 23.91 11.43
N ARG A 112 4.43 23.19 12.50
CA ARG A 112 3.87 23.46 13.83
C ARG A 112 4.99 23.42 14.87
N GLU A 113 5.65 24.53 15.04
CA GLU A 113 6.38 24.82 16.26
C GLU A 113 5.33 24.89 17.39
N LEU A 114 5.17 23.78 18.13
CA LEU A 114 4.28 23.75 19.29
C LEU A 114 4.99 24.46 20.45
N ASN A 115 4.76 25.76 20.56
CA ASN A 115 5.10 26.53 21.75
C ASN A 115 4.25 26.02 22.92
N ILE A 116 4.82 25.15 23.74
CA ILE A 116 4.22 24.73 25.01
C ILE A 116 4.71 25.72 26.08
N SER A 117 3.99 26.84 26.21
CA SER A 117 4.11 27.72 27.37
C SER A 117 3.19 27.20 28.47
N GLY A 118 3.78 26.59 29.49
CA GLY A 118 3.08 26.18 30.70
C GLY A 118 4.04 26.34 31.87
N GLY A 119 3.81 27.35 32.71
CA GLY A 119 4.52 27.49 33.98
C GLY A 119 4.28 26.24 34.80
N ASN A 120 5.36 25.50 35.10
CA ASN A 120 5.45 24.28 35.93
C ASN A 120 5.52 22.92 35.21
N ASN A 121 6.10 22.82 34.00
CA ASN A 121 6.42 21.51 33.43
C ASN A 121 7.64 20.86 34.13
N ARG A 122 7.42 19.77 34.88
CA ARG A 122 8.49 18.96 35.49
C ARG A 122 8.96 17.91 34.50
N ILE A 123 10.12 18.12 33.89
CA ILE A 123 10.81 17.10 33.09
C ILE A 123 11.51 16.15 34.07
N ALA A 124 11.08 14.90 34.10
CA ALA A 124 11.66 13.87 34.97
C ALA A 124 13.08 13.52 34.49
N GLY A 125 14.08 14.15 35.09
CA GLY A 125 15.47 13.84 34.83
C GLY A 125 16.40 14.64 35.73
N ARG A 126 17.11 13.93 36.61
CA ARG A 126 18.07 14.37 37.64
C ARG A 126 17.49 14.78 38.99
N ASP A 127 17.69 13.85 39.92
CA ASP A 127 18.07 14.06 41.32
C ASP A 127 17.02 14.69 42.25
N TYR A 128 16.26 13.82 42.93
CA TYR A 128 15.49 14.18 44.13
C TYR A 128 16.33 13.89 45.38
N ASN A 129 16.79 14.94 46.07
CA ASN A 129 17.28 14.86 47.45
C ASN A 129 16.25 15.52 48.38
N GLU A 130 15.52 14.73 49.15
CA GLU A 130 14.69 15.25 50.24
C GLU A 130 15.46 15.20 51.56
N THR A 131 15.91 16.34 52.06
CA THR A 131 16.15 16.52 53.50
C THR A 131 14.82 16.90 54.14
N ARG A 132 14.14 15.95 54.79
CA ARG A 132 12.96 16.21 55.61
C ARG A 132 13.39 16.80 56.95
N ALA A 133 13.18 18.10 57.12
CA ALA A 133 13.17 18.75 58.43
C ALA A 133 11.74 18.72 59.00
N GLY A 134 11.58 18.00 60.12
CA GLY A 134 10.60 18.21 61.20
C GLY A 134 9.10 18.34 60.87
N ASP A 135 8.32 17.31 61.19
CA ASP A 135 7.23 17.47 62.18
C ASP A 135 6.85 16.09 62.72
N SER A 136 6.99 15.91 64.03
CA SER A 136 6.79 14.65 64.74
C SER A 136 5.39 14.62 65.33
N ARG A 137 4.51 13.76 64.82
CA ARG A 137 3.33 13.32 65.59
C ARG A 137 3.20 11.81 65.48
N GLU A 138 3.48 11.15 66.60
CA GLU A 138 3.29 9.71 66.78
C GLU A 138 1.82 9.34 66.54
N VAL A 139 1.58 8.42 65.62
CA VAL A 139 0.33 7.67 65.54
C VAL A 139 0.69 6.23 65.92
N THR A 140 0.18 5.80 67.06
CA THR A 140 0.39 4.49 67.65
C THR A 140 -0.47 3.43 66.93
N TRP A 141 0.12 2.27 66.63
CA TRP A 141 -0.58 1.11 66.07
C TRP A 141 -0.87 0.08 67.15
N PRO A 142 -2.05 -0.56 67.19
CA PRO A 142 -2.30 -1.68 68.10
C PRO A 142 -1.61 -2.96 67.60
N SER A 143 -1.13 -3.74 68.57
CA SER A 143 -0.17 -4.83 68.41
C SER A 143 -0.75 -6.16 67.89
N THR A 144 0.14 -6.87 67.19
CA THR A 144 0.10 -8.26 66.72
C THR A 144 -0.15 -9.29 67.83
N GLN A 145 -1.07 -10.24 67.59
CA GLN A 145 -0.93 -11.64 68.00
C GLN A 145 -1.59 -12.55 66.93
N THR A 146 -0.85 -13.40 66.18
CA THR A 146 -0.47 -14.81 66.53
C THR A 146 -1.60 -15.75 66.06
N VAL A 147 -1.50 -16.72 65.14
CA VAL A 147 -0.42 -17.41 64.39
C VAL A 147 -1.06 -18.15 63.21
N GLN A 148 -0.22 -18.48 62.22
CA GLN A 148 -0.27 -19.63 61.30
C GLN A 148 -1.24 -20.76 61.68
N THR A 149 -1.98 -21.33 60.71
CA THR A 149 -1.93 -22.77 60.36
C THR A 149 -2.76 -23.12 59.10
N ILE A 150 -2.21 -24.07 58.30
CA ILE A 150 -2.90 -25.05 57.43
C ILE A 150 -3.49 -24.48 56.11
N ALA A 151 -2.82 -24.66 54.96
CA ALA A 151 -2.78 -25.85 54.09
C ALA A 151 -4.09 -26.12 53.32
N LEU A 152 -3.93 -26.27 51.99
CA LEU A 152 -4.72 -27.04 51.02
C LEU A 152 -6.18 -27.37 51.42
N LEU A 153 -7.17 -26.90 50.64
CA LEU A 153 -8.40 -27.65 50.35
C LEU A 153 -9.26 -26.98 49.25
N GLY A 154 -9.56 -27.77 48.20
CA GLY A 154 -10.72 -27.65 47.30
C GLY A 154 -10.57 -26.65 46.14
N VAL A 155 -10.39 -27.00 44.87
CA VAL A 155 -11.17 -27.95 44.03
C VAL A 155 -12.67 -27.87 44.33
N ILE A 156 -13.45 -27.52 43.29
CA ILE A 156 -14.93 -27.51 43.14
C ILE A 156 -15.44 -26.08 42.84
N PHE A 157 -15.52 -25.71 41.57
CA PHE A 157 -16.80 -25.44 40.88
C PHE A 157 -16.56 -25.11 39.40
N THR A 158 -16.61 -26.14 38.56
CA THR A 158 -16.74 -26.04 37.10
C THR A 158 -18.20 -26.31 36.74
N LYS A 159 -18.74 -25.55 35.77
CA LYS A 159 -19.99 -25.77 35.00
C LYS A 159 -21.34 -25.54 35.70
N ARG A 160 -21.92 -24.35 35.46
CA ARG A 160 -23.35 -24.09 35.16
C ARG A 160 -23.46 -22.56 35.04
N ILE A 161 -23.67 -21.97 33.87
CA ILE A 161 -24.98 -21.74 33.26
C ILE A 161 -24.72 -21.20 31.85
N PHE A 162 -25.06 -22.00 30.83
CA PHE A 162 -25.38 -21.53 29.48
C PHE A 162 -26.59 -22.36 29.04
N ARG A 163 -27.77 -21.92 29.45
CA ARG A 163 -29.06 -22.04 28.76
C ARG A 163 -30.11 -21.27 29.54
#